data_AF-A0A7Y5L925-F1
#
_entry.id   AF-A0A7Y5L925-F1
#
_cell.length_a   1.000
_cell.length_b   1.000
_cell.length_c   1.000
_cell.angle_alpha   90.00
_cell.angle_beta   90.00
_cell.angle_gamma   90.00
#
_symmetry.space_group_name_H-M   'P 1'
#
loop_
_entity.id
_entity.type
_entity.pdbx_description
1 polymer ?
#
loop_
_entity_poly.entity_id
_entity_poly.type
_entity_poly.pdbx_seq_one_letter_code
_entity_poly.pdbx_strand_id
1 'polypeptide(L)' 'MAGKTRRTTHRSVSGKKLYAVRDAKGRFVDIQTYERAHRQDLKRKSKQEKTKKSGKKS' A
#
# COMPACT_ATOMS: atom_id res chain seq x y z
N MET A 1 -34.31 -0.96 -1.66
CA MET A 1 -33.26 -1.38 -0.70
C MET A 1 -32.00 -0.58 -0.98
N ALA A 2 -31.50 0.19 -0.01
CA ALA A 2 -30.26 0.95 -0.15
C ALA A 2 -29.12 -0.03 -0.52
N GLY A 3 -28.72 -0.01 -1.79
CA GLY A 3 -27.68 -0.88 -2.32
C GLY A 3 -26.40 -0.61 -1.56
N LYS A 4 -26.02 -1.56 -0.68
CA LYS A 4 -24.80 -1.49 0.11
C LYS A 4 -23.65 -1.20 -0.85
N THR A 5 -23.08 0.01 -0.81
CA THR A 5 -21.88 0.37 -1.56
C THR A 5 -20.82 -0.67 -1.23
N ARG A 6 -20.63 -1.62 -2.14
CA ARG A 6 -19.67 -2.72 -1.96
C ARG A 6 -18.30 -2.08 -2.05
N ARG A 7 -17.64 -1.89 -0.91
CA ARG A 7 -16.24 -1.43 -0.87
C ARG A 7 -15.44 -2.42 -1.74
N THR A 8 -15.01 -2.00 -2.92
CA THR A 8 -14.32 -2.85 -3.91
C THR A 8 -12.86 -3.02 -3.49
N THR A 9 -12.62 -3.85 -2.46
CA THR A 9 -11.26 -4.25 -2.10
C THR A 9 -10.87 -5.47 -2.92
N HIS A 10 -9.86 -5.33 -3.79
CA HIS A 10 -9.33 -6.46 -4.54
C HIS A 10 -8.62 -7.46 -3.62
N ARG A 11 -8.76 -8.74 -3.97
CA ARG A 11 -8.25 -9.86 -3.19
C ARG A 11 -7.47 -10.82 -4.07
N SER A 12 -6.40 -11.40 -3.54
CA SER A 12 -5.79 -12.58 -4.16
C SER A 12 -6.76 -13.76 -4.07
N VAL A 13 -6.50 -14.81 -4.85
CA VAL A 13 -7.21 -16.10 -4.73
C VAL A 13 -7.15 -16.63 -3.28
N SER A 14 -6.03 -16.38 -2.60
CA SER A 14 -5.82 -16.69 -1.17
C SER A 14 -6.41 -15.67 -0.18
N GLY A 15 -7.22 -14.71 -0.62
CA GLY A 15 -7.94 -13.77 0.26
C GLY A 15 -7.13 -12.56 0.76
N LYS A 16 -5.90 -12.33 0.29
CA LYS A 16 -5.07 -11.19 0.73
C LYS A 16 -5.50 -9.89 0.05
N LYS A 17 -5.51 -8.76 0.78
CA LYS A 17 -5.82 -7.43 0.20
C LYS A 17 -4.78 -7.09 -0.86
N LEU A 18 -5.25 -6.61 -2.01
CA LEU A 18 -4.42 -6.11 -3.09
C LEU A 18 -4.63 -4.61 -3.27
N TYR A 19 -3.55 -3.92 -3.61
CA TYR A 19 -3.56 -2.56 -4.10
C TYR A 19 -3.51 -2.62 -5.63
N ALA A 20 -4.45 -1.97 -6.31
CA ALA A 20 -4.57 -2.05 -7.76
C ALA A 20 -4.53 -0.65 -8.37
N VAL A 21 -3.61 -0.44 -9.32
CA VAL A 21 -3.57 0.77 -10.14
C VAL A 21 -4.29 0.48 -11.45
N ARG A 22 -5.22 1.37 -11.84
CA ARG A 22 -5.97 1.26 -13.08
C ARG A 22 -5.60 2.40 -14.01
N ASP A 23 -5.55 2.12 -15.31
CA ASP A 23 -5.49 3.17 -16.33
C ASP A 23 -6.84 3.90 -16.45
N ALA A 24 -6.87 4.99 -17.20
CA ALA A 24 -8.09 5.76 -17.46
C ALA A 24 -9.19 4.93 -18.17
N LYS A 25 -8.82 3.81 -18.80
CA LYS A 25 -9.73 2.87 -19.46
C LYS A 25 -10.20 1.75 -18.51
N GLY A 26 -9.81 1.80 -17.24
CA GLY A 26 -10.21 0.85 -16.20
C GLY A 26 -9.44 -0.47 -16.19
N ARG A 27 -8.43 -0.63 -17.07
CA ARG A 27 -7.55 -1.81 -17.13
C ARG A 27 -6.53 -1.77 -16.02
N PHE A 28 -6.18 -2.93 -15.48
CA PHE A 28 -5.13 -3.03 -14.46
C PHE A 28 -3.76 -2.81 -15.12
N VAL A 29 -3.01 -1.86 -14.58
CA VAL A 29 -1.62 -1.63 -14.99
C VAL A 29 -0.63 -2.18 -13.97
N ASP A 30 -1.03 -2.26 -12.70
CA ASP A 30 -0.23 -2.87 -11.63
C ASP A 30 -1.13 -3.41 -10.51
N ILE A 31 -0.70 -4.51 -9.90
CA ILE A 31 -1.34 -5.16 -8.75
C ILE A 31 -0.26 -5.56 -7.74
N GLN A 32 -0.35 -4.99 -6.54
CA GLN A 32 0.58 -5.27 -5.43
C GLN A 32 -0.15 -5.83 -4.22
N THR A 33 0.55 -6.55 -3.34
CA THR A 33 -0.01 -7.00 -2.06
C THR A 33 0.00 -5.86 -1.04
N TYR A 34 -1.16 -5.59 -0.45
CA TYR A 34 -1.34 -4.49 0.51
C TYR A 34 -0.38 -4.60 1.71
N GLU A 35 -0.23 -5.80 2.25
CA GLU A 35 0.67 -6.05 3.38
C GLU A 35 2.11 -5.61 3.07
N ARG A 36 2.59 -5.86 1.86
CA ARG A 36 3.94 -5.47 1.43
C ARG A 36 4.08 -3.95 1.33
N ALA A 37 3.11 -3.28 0.70
CA ALA A 37 3.10 -1.83 0.58
C ALA A 37 3.06 -1.16 1.97
N HIS A 38 2.17 -1.63 2.85
CA HIS A 38 2.07 -1.12 4.22
C HIS A 38 3.36 -1.32 5.02
N ARG A 39 3.99 -2.50 4.93
CA ARG A 39 5.29 -2.76 5.55
C ARG A 39 6.39 -1.84 5.02
N GLN A 40 6.36 -1.48 3.74
CA GLN A 40 7.32 -0.57 3.13
C GLN A 40 7.12 0.86 3.62
N ASP A 41 5.87 1.32 3.77
CA ASP A 41 5.56 2.63 4.32
C ASP A 41 5.98 2.75 5.79
N LEU A 42 5.74 1.72 6.60
CA LEU A 42 6.24 1.67 7.97
C LEU A 42 7.78 1.70 8.05
N LYS A 43 8.47 1.05 7.09
CA LYS A 43 9.93 1.10 6.98
C LYS A 43 10.45 2.45 6.49
N ARG A 44 9.67 3.18 5.70
CA ARG A 44 9.94 4.56 5.28
C ARG A 44 9.70 5.52 6.46
N LYS A 45 10.50 5.37 7.52
CA LYS A 45 10.68 6.41 8.52
C LYS A 45 11.07 7.73 7.82
N SER A 46 10.40 8.82 8.23
CA SER A 46 10.63 10.18 7.75
C SER A 46 12.12 10.50 7.63
N LYS A 47 12.53 11.27 6.61
CA LYS A 47 13.92 11.75 6.45
C LYS A 47 14.45 12.38 7.75
N GLN A 48 13.57 12.98 8.56
CA GLN A 48 13.86 13.57 9.87
C GLN A 48 14.24 12.54 10.95
N GLU A 49 13.81 11.28 10.84
CA GLU A 49 14.27 10.19 11.73
C GLU A 49 15.60 9.58 11.27
N LYS A 50 15.90 9.66 9.97
CA LYS A 50 17.19 9.19 9.42
C LYS A 50 18.33 10.13 9.82
N THR A 51 18.11 11.44 9.84
CA THR A 51 19.12 12.44 10.27
C THR A 51 19.46 12.35 11.76
N LYS A 52 18.52 11.94 12.62
CA LYS A 52 18.79 11.74 14.07
C LYS A 52 19.69 10.54 14.37
N LYS A 53 19.82 9.57 13.44
CA LYS A 53 20.71 8.41 13.61
C LYS A 53 22.12 8.62 13.04
N SER A 54 22.33 9.60 12.17
CA SER A 54 23.65 9.92 11.61
C SER A 54 24.47 10.88 12.48
N GLY A 55 23.87 11.51 13.50
CA GLY A 55 24.57 12.39 14.45
C GLY A 55 24.99 11.73 15.78
N LYS A 56 24.86 10.40 15.90
CA LYS A 56 25.29 9.66 17.10
C LYS A 56 26.14 8.46 16.72
N LYS A 57 27.29 8.76 16.09
CA LYS A 57 28.47 7.90 16.06
C LYS A 57 29.67 8.82 16.28
N SER A 58 30.45 8.46 17.30
CA SER A 58 31.61 9.16 17.88
C SER A 58 31.27 10.30 18.83
#